data_AF-A0A671FK45-F1
#
_entry.id   AF-A0A671FK45-F1
#
_cell.length_a   1.000
_cell.length_b   1.000
_cell.length_c   1.000
_cell.angle_alpha   90.00
_cell.angle_beta   90.00
_cell.angle_gamma   90.00
#
_symmetry.space_group_name_H-M   'P 1'
#
loop_
_entity.id
_entity.type
_entity.pdbx_description
1 polymer ?
#
loop_
_entity_poly.entity_id
_entity_poly.type
_entity_poly.pdbx_seq_one_letter_code
_entity_poly.pdbx_strand_id
1 'polypeptide(L)'
;MEDLYMANTIFALNFFKHVANTSTTQNLFFSPWGISSTMVMVYLGARGNTADQMAKVLQFNQIGVHEVTPATPENVTGCELMQQIQVTYPDAILQAQAEDTIHSSFRSLISAINESTGDYVLESANKLFGEKSARFKEEYIQLSKKYYSTEPQAVDFLECPEGARKKINFWVNTQTKGKIPNLLPEGSVDPETRMVLVNAVYFKGNWKTPFHKKLNGLYPFRVNSTQRKPVQMMYLHEKLNIGYIEDLKTQILELPYVEDVSMFVLLPDEIANVSTGLELLESEITYDKLNKWISKDTMAEDDVEVYLPQFKLEERYELKSILRHMGMTEAFNMGQANFLGMSEGNDLYLSEVFHQATVDVNDKGTEATAGTGAIMSGRTGHGGPQFVADHPFLFFIMHKITKTIFFFGRFASP
;
A
#
# COMPACT_ATOMS: atom_id res chain seq x y z
N MET A 1 3.66 8.27 -14.59
CA MET A 1 2.83 7.43 -13.71
C MET A 1 3.47 6.06 -13.50
N GLU A 2 4.17 5.51 -14.50
CA GLU A 2 4.83 4.22 -14.37
C GLU A 2 5.84 4.13 -13.23
N ASP A 3 6.76 5.09 -13.16
CA ASP A 3 7.77 5.14 -12.10
C ASP A 3 7.15 5.22 -10.70
N LEU A 4 5.98 5.87 -10.57
CA LEU A 4 5.32 6.03 -9.27
C LEU A 4 4.74 4.72 -8.75
N TYR A 5 4.06 3.92 -9.59
CA TYR A 5 3.53 2.64 -9.14
C TYR A 5 4.66 1.64 -8.87
N MET A 6 5.75 1.70 -9.65
CA MET A 6 6.97 0.93 -9.41
C MET A 6 7.58 1.28 -8.05
N ALA A 7 7.83 2.57 -7.79
CA ALA A 7 8.37 3.07 -6.53
C ALA A 7 7.50 2.61 -5.34
N ASN A 8 6.17 2.78 -5.45
CA ASN A 8 5.24 2.35 -4.41
C ASN A 8 5.26 0.82 -4.17
N THR A 9 5.42 0.02 -5.22
CA THR A 9 5.51 -1.44 -5.12
C THR A 9 6.82 -1.87 -4.47
N ILE A 10 7.96 -1.27 -4.87
CA ILE A 10 9.26 -1.54 -4.25
C ILE A 10 9.23 -1.16 -2.76
N PHE A 11 8.67 0.02 -2.44
CA PHE A 11 8.45 0.42 -1.05
C PHE A 11 7.58 -0.59 -0.29
N ALA A 12 6.46 -1.03 -0.87
CA ALA A 12 5.57 -2.02 -0.25
C ALA A 12 6.31 -3.31 0.12
N LEU A 13 7.11 -3.85 -0.81
CA LEU A 13 7.85 -5.10 -0.60
C LEU A 13 8.97 -4.92 0.44
N ASN A 14 9.70 -3.79 0.41
CA ASN A 14 10.73 -3.49 1.40
C ASN A 14 10.13 -3.31 2.80
N PHE A 15 9.01 -2.60 2.90
CA PHE A 15 8.26 -2.42 4.15
C PHE A 15 7.76 -3.76 4.67
N PHE A 16 7.13 -4.57 3.82
CA PHE A 16 6.67 -5.91 4.17
C PHE A 16 7.81 -6.78 4.72
N LYS A 17 8.96 -6.85 4.04
CA LYS A 17 10.12 -7.62 4.51
C LYS A 17 10.63 -7.11 5.86
N HIS A 18 10.63 -5.80 6.09
CA HIS A 18 11.03 -5.26 7.38
C HIS A 18 10.06 -5.67 8.50
N VAL A 19 8.76 -5.50 8.27
CA VAL A 19 7.73 -5.81 9.27
C VAL A 19 7.59 -7.32 9.49
N ALA A 20 7.71 -8.14 8.45
CA ALA A 20 7.68 -9.60 8.58
C ALA A 20 8.82 -10.15 9.45
N ASN A 21 9.99 -9.50 9.43
CA ASN A 21 11.14 -9.88 10.24
C ASN A 21 11.13 -9.31 11.67
N THR A 22 10.29 -8.31 11.95
CA THR A 22 10.29 -7.58 13.24
C THR A 22 9.00 -7.71 14.02
N SER A 23 7.88 -8.00 13.37
CA SER A 23 6.58 -8.15 14.00
C SER A 23 6.48 -9.46 14.77
N THR A 24 5.81 -9.41 15.92
CA THR A 24 5.41 -10.59 16.69
C THR A 24 4.06 -11.16 16.25
N THR A 25 3.33 -10.45 15.38
CA THR A 25 2.02 -10.86 14.88
C THR A 25 2.14 -11.82 13.70
N GLN A 26 1.27 -12.84 13.67
CA GLN A 26 1.19 -13.79 12.56
C GLN A 26 0.60 -13.12 11.31
N ASN A 27 -0.47 -12.34 11.46
CA ASN A 27 -1.04 -11.58 10.35
C ASN A 27 -0.32 -10.24 10.19
N LEU A 28 -0.22 -9.80 8.94
CA LEU A 28 0.28 -8.48 8.57
C LEU A 28 -0.67 -7.88 7.57
N PHE A 29 -0.96 -6.59 7.67
CA PHE A 29 -1.84 -5.93 6.72
C PHE A 29 -1.62 -4.42 6.73
N PHE A 30 -1.24 -3.84 5.61
CA PHE A 30 -0.99 -2.40 5.53
C PHE A 30 -1.35 -1.86 4.15
N SER A 31 -1.50 -0.54 4.05
CA SER A 31 -1.71 0.15 2.78
C SER A 31 -0.43 0.86 2.34
N PRO A 32 0.37 0.29 1.43
CA PRO A 32 1.56 0.99 0.92
C PRO A 32 1.18 2.30 0.24
N TRP A 33 0.09 2.31 -0.53
CA TRP A 33 -0.48 3.54 -1.09
C TRP A 33 -0.80 4.59 -0.01
N GLY A 34 -1.50 4.19 1.06
CA GLY A 34 -1.84 5.08 2.17
C GLY A 34 -0.60 5.69 2.83
N ILE A 35 0.42 4.87 3.10
CA ILE A 35 1.67 5.33 3.70
C ILE A 35 2.41 6.28 2.75
N SER A 36 2.61 5.89 1.49
CA SER A 36 3.32 6.73 0.51
C SER A 36 2.60 8.06 0.25
N SER A 37 1.27 8.04 0.08
CA SER A 37 0.45 9.24 -0.17
C SER A 37 0.38 10.20 1.02
N THR A 38 0.61 9.71 2.25
CA THR A 38 0.73 10.57 3.43
C THR A 38 2.14 11.08 3.63
N MET A 39 3.14 10.24 3.43
CA MET A 39 4.55 10.61 3.56
C MET A 39 5.01 11.61 2.49
N VAL A 40 4.39 11.61 1.30
CA VAL A 40 4.68 12.60 0.26
C VAL A 40 4.26 14.03 0.67
N MET A 41 3.25 14.17 1.54
CA MET A 41 2.92 15.47 2.15
C MET A 41 4.06 15.96 3.03
N VAL A 42 4.68 15.05 3.79
CA VAL A 42 5.84 15.39 4.62
C VAL A 42 7.06 15.71 3.74
N TYR A 43 7.25 14.95 2.67
CA TYR A 43 8.35 15.13 1.72
C TYR A 43 8.31 16.50 1.03
N LEU A 44 7.12 17.00 0.68
CA LEU A 44 6.93 18.33 0.08
C LEU A 44 7.63 19.46 0.87
N GLY A 45 7.65 19.33 2.19
CA GLY A 45 8.26 20.30 3.10
C GLY A 45 9.70 19.97 3.54
N ALA A 46 10.21 18.79 3.20
CA ALA A 46 11.54 18.33 3.59
C ALA A 46 12.63 18.96 2.72
N ARG A 47 13.84 19.18 3.27
CA ARG A 47 14.99 19.69 2.52
C ARG A 47 16.28 18.95 2.91
N GLY A 48 17.30 19.02 2.04
CA GLY A 48 18.62 18.43 2.28
C GLY A 48 18.55 16.92 2.60
N ASN A 49 19.45 16.46 3.48
CA ASN A 49 19.55 15.05 3.88
C ASN A 49 18.22 14.44 4.36
N THR A 50 17.36 15.23 5.02
CA THR A 50 16.03 14.77 5.44
C THR A 50 15.18 14.37 4.23
N ALA A 51 15.16 15.19 3.18
CA ALA A 51 14.48 14.86 1.93
C ALA A 51 15.13 13.65 1.24
N ASP A 52 16.46 13.60 1.18
CA ASP A 52 17.19 12.50 0.52
C ASP A 52 16.91 11.14 1.17
N GLN A 53 16.92 11.08 2.51
CA GLN A 53 16.58 9.87 3.26
C GLN A 53 15.13 9.45 3.02
N MET A 54 14.19 10.41 3.02
CA MET A 54 12.79 10.13 2.73
C MET A 54 12.60 9.59 1.31
N ALA A 55 13.19 10.24 0.31
CA ALA A 55 13.11 9.82 -1.08
C ALA A 55 13.71 8.43 -1.29
N LYS A 56 14.83 8.12 -0.64
CA LYS A 56 15.45 6.80 -0.69
C LYS A 56 14.58 5.71 -0.08
N VAL A 57 14.01 5.94 1.10
CA VAL A 57 13.17 4.93 1.78
C VAL A 57 11.86 4.70 1.03
N LEU A 58 11.21 5.77 0.59
CA LEU A 58 9.93 5.74 -0.13
C LEU A 58 10.09 5.43 -1.63
N GLN A 59 11.34 5.27 -2.11
CA GLN A 59 11.69 5.01 -3.51
C GLN A 59 11.33 6.15 -4.48
N PHE A 60 11.11 7.37 -3.99
CA PHE A 60 10.80 8.53 -4.83
C PHE A 60 11.97 8.96 -5.71
N ASN A 61 13.19 8.59 -5.33
CA ASN A 61 14.39 8.83 -6.14
C ASN A 61 14.41 8.02 -7.46
N GLN A 62 13.51 7.06 -7.64
CA GLN A 62 13.33 6.33 -8.90
C GLN A 62 12.40 7.06 -9.88
N ILE A 63 11.70 8.11 -9.45
CA ILE A 63 10.69 8.80 -10.25
C ILE A 63 11.38 9.87 -11.12
N GLY A 64 11.19 9.79 -12.44
CA GLY A 64 11.75 10.76 -13.39
C GLY A 64 13.23 10.57 -13.73
N VAL A 65 13.86 9.47 -13.28
CA VAL A 65 15.22 9.10 -13.70
C VAL A 65 15.12 8.24 -14.97
N HIS A 66 15.14 8.89 -16.13
CA HIS A 66 15.52 8.20 -17.36
C HIS A 66 17.02 8.39 -17.56
N GLU A 67 17.81 7.32 -17.39
CA GLU A 67 19.22 7.33 -17.79
C GLU A 67 19.31 7.77 -19.26
N VAL A 68 19.96 8.91 -19.51
CA VAL A 68 20.41 9.26 -20.85
C VAL A 68 21.52 8.27 -21.18
N THR A 69 21.21 7.26 -21.98
CA THR A 69 22.21 6.36 -22.54
C THR A 69 23.23 7.19 -23.32
N PRO A 70 24.54 7.13 -23.00
CA PRO A 70 25.54 7.85 -23.78
C PRO A 70 25.66 7.18 -25.15
N ALA A 71 25.12 7.82 -26.17
CA ALA A 71 25.38 7.44 -27.55
C ALA A 71 26.88 7.60 -27.84
N THR A 72 27.51 6.53 -28.32
CA THR A 72 28.88 6.54 -28.86
C THR A 72 29.00 7.53 -30.03
N PRO A 73 30.06 8.34 -30.12
CA PRO A 73 30.18 9.38 -31.14
C PRO A 73 30.72 8.78 -32.45
N GLU A 74 29.91 8.77 -33.50
CA GLU A 74 30.43 8.73 -34.87
C GLU A 74 29.90 9.91 -35.69
N ASN A 75 30.86 10.77 -36.06
CA ASN A 75 30.88 11.71 -37.17
C ASN A 75 29.75 12.75 -37.30
N VAL A 76 29.98 13.92 -36.70
CA VAL A 76 29.13 15.09 -36.92
C VAL A 76 29.75 16.08 -37.90
N THR A 77 28.95 16.45 -38.88
CA THR A 77 29.17 17.59 -39.77
C THR A 77 28.29 18.76 -39.32
N GLY A 78 28.89 19.94 -39.18
CA GLY A 78 28.32 21.23 -39.59
C GLY A 78 27.04 21.78 -38.96
N CYS A 79 26.45 21.16 -37.94
CA CYS A 79 25.28 21.71 -37.21
C CYS A 79 25.37 21.57 -35.69
N GLU A 80 26.58 21.42 -35.14
CA GLU A 80 26.82 21.14 -33.71
C GLU A 80 26.90 22.38 -32.81
N LEU A 81 26.90 23.60 -33.37
CA LEU A 81 27.02 24.81 -32.56
C LEU A 81 25.72 25.23 -31.84
N MET A 82 24.60 24.54 -32.08
CA MET A 82 23.33 24.79 -31.39
C MET A 82 22.94 23.69 -30.38
N GLN A 83 23.70 22.59 -30.31
CA GLN A 83 23.51 21.54 -29.29
C GLN A 83 24.52 21.61 -28.14
N GLN A 84 25.57 22.44 -28.26
CA GLN A 84 26.54 22.64 -27.17
C GLN A 84 26.11 23.66 -26.10
N ILE A 85 24.90 24.25 -26.21
CA ILE A 85 24.31 25.09 -25.13
C ILE A 85 23.50 24.23 -24.14
N GLN A 86 23.33 22.93 -24.39
CA GLN A 86 22.58 22.01 -23.51
C GLN A 86 23.48 21.28 -22.48
N VAL A 87 24.67 21.82 -22.21
CA VAL A 87 25.55 21.37 -21.12
C VAL A 87 25.74 22.55 -20.18
N THR A 88 24.94 22.59 -19.12
CA THR A 88 25.16 23.22 -17.79
C THR A 88 23.78 23.59 -17.22
N TYR A 89 23.02 22.61 -16.74
CA TYR A 89 21.93 22.88 -15.81
C TYR A 89 22.47 22.62 -14.40
N PRO A 90 22.38 23.58 -13.46
CA PRO A 90 22.73 23.31 -12.07
C PRO A 90 21.75 22.28 -11.50
N ASP A 91 22.26 21.25 -10.82
CA ASP A 91 21.53 20.10 -10.26
C ASP A 91 20.23 20.49 -9.51
N ALA A 92 20.18 21.69 -8.95
CA ALA A 92 19.02 22.27 -8.28
C ALA A 92 17.76 22.38 -9.18
N ILE A 93 17.92 22.65 -10.48
CA ILE A 93 16.77 22.74 -11.42
C ILE A 93 16.21 21.35 -11.72
N LEU A 94 17.09 20.35 -11.90
CA LEU A 94 16.71 18.96 -12.12
C LEU A 94 16.00 18.38 -10.89
N GLN A 95 16.51 18.67 -9.69
CA GLN A 95 15.86 18.29 -8.43
C GLN A 95 14.48 18.94 -8.28
N ALA A 96 14.34 20.24 -8.54
CA ALA A 96 13.05 20.93 -8.47
C ALA A 96 12.03 20.38 -9.49
N GLN A 97 12.49 20.01 -10.69
CA GLN A 97 11.65 19.37 -11.70
C GLN A 97 11.24 17.95 -11.30
N ALA A 98 12.13 17.17 -10.70
CA ALA A 98 11.82 15.85 -10.17
C ALA A 98 10.82 15.92 -8.99
N GLU A 99 11.01 16.86 -8.06
CA GLU A 99 10.09 17.10 -6.94
C GLU A 99 8.68 17.49 -7.43
N ASP A 100 8.57 18.41 -8.39
CA ASP A 100 7.27 18.77 -8.98
C ASP A 100 6.63 17.57 -9.74
N THR A 101 7.45 16.74 -10.39
CA THR A 101 7.00 15.51 -11.06
C THR A 101 6.44 14.49 -10.08
N ILE A 102 7.04 14.35 -8.88
CA ILE A 102 6.54 13.46 -7.83
C ILE A 102 5.16 13.94 -7.36
N HIS A 103 5.04 15.21 -6.96
CA HIS A 103 3.79 15.74 -6.40
C HIS A 103 2.65 15.77 -7.42
N SER A 104 2.93 16.12 -8.67
CA SER A 104 1.95 16.08 -9.76
C SER A 104 1.54 14.64 -10.13
N SER A 105 2.46 13.67 -10.06
CA SER A 105 2.16 12.26 -10.27
C SER A 105 1.24 11.71 -9.17
N PHE A 106 1.51 12.05 -7.90
CA PHE A 106 0.63 11.70 -6.78
C PHE A 106 -0.75 12.34 -6.92
N ARG A 107 -0.83 13.63 -7.31
CA ARG A 107 -2.11 14.29 -7.58
C ARG A 107 -2.93 13.55 -8.64
N SER A 108 -2.28 13.20 -9.75
CA SER A 108 -2.94 12.48 -10.86
C SER A 108 -3.43 11.10 -10.40
N LEU A 109 -2.62 10.40 -9.59
CA LEU A 109 -2.99 9.10 -9.04
C LEU A 109 -4.13 9.19 -8.02
N ILE A 110 -4.10 10.18 -7.12
CA ILE A 110 -5.20 10.45 -6.18
C ILE A 110 -6.51 10.72 -6.93
N SER A 111 -6.46 11.52 -8.01
CA SER A 111 -7.64 11.78 -8.86
C SER A 111 -8.18 10.48 -9.46
N ALA A 112 -7.31 9.70 -10.11
CA ALA A 112 -7.71 8.44 -10.75
C ALA A 112 -8.31 7.42 -9.76
N ILE A 113 -7.80 7.35 -8.53
CA ILE A 113 -8.31 6.44 -7.49
C ILE A 113 -9.67 6.91 -6.92
N ASN A 114 -9.86 8.23 -6.81
CA ASN A 114 -11.08 8.82 -6.26
C ASN A 114 -12.21 8.97 -7.30
N GLU A 115 -11.93 8.76 -8.59
CA GLU A 115 -12.91 8.80 -9.68
C GLU A 115 -13.85 7.57 -9.73
N SER A 116 -13.75 6.64 -8.77
CA SER A 116 -14.58 5.42 -8.70
C SER A 116 -16.08 5.72 -8.73
N THR A 117 -16.84 4.86 -9.41
CA THR A 117 -18.27 5.06 -9.72
C THR A 117 -19.23 4.67 -8.58
N GLY A 118 -18.72 4.18 -7.45
CA GLY A 118 -19.46 3.97 -6.20
C GLY A 118 -19.68 2.52 -5.78
N ASP A 119 -19.14 1.54 -6.53
CA ASP A 119 -19.39 0.11 -6.28
C ASP A 119 -18.39 -0.55 -5.31
N TYR A 120 -17.30 0.14 -4.96
CA TYR A 120 -16.45 -0.19 -3.80
C TYR A 120 -16.28 1.02 -2.89
N VAL A 121 -16.02 0.74 -1.60
CA VAL A 121 -15.77 1.75 -0.57
C VAL A 121 -14.28 1.72 -0.22
N LEU A 122 -13.55 2.74 -0.65
CA LEU A 122 -12.19 3.04 -0.19
C LEU A 122 -12.22 4.35 0.58
N GLU A 123 -12.29 4.25 1.91
CA GLU A 123 -12.26 5.43 2.79
C GLU A 123 -10.83 5.63 3.26
N SER A 124 -10.28 6.82 3.03
CA SER A 124 -8.92 7.18 3.46
C SER A 124 -8.93 8.47 4.24
N ALA A 125 -8.38 8.44 5.45
CA ALA A 125 -8.21 9.59 6.32
C ALA A 125 -6.72 9.91 6.46
N ASN A 126 -6.29 10.88 5.66
CA ASN A 126 -4.90 11.29 5.49
C ASN A 126 -4.72 12.73 5.93
N LYS A 127 -3.95 12.97 7.00
CA LYS A 127 -3.69 14.35 7.44
C LYS A 127 -2.43 14.51 8.25
N LEU A 128 -1.79 15.66 8.07
CA LEU A 128 -0.68 16.13 8.88
C LEU A 128 -1.21 17.07 9.97
N PHE A 129 -0.84 16.80 11.22
CA PHE A 129 -1.11 17.67 12.36
C PHE A 129 0.21 18.24 12.87
N GLY A 130 0.30 19.56 13.02
CA GLY A 130 1.48 20.24 13.53
C GLY A 130 1.19 21.07 14.76
N GLU A 131 2.22 21.30 15.57
CA GLU A 131 2.15 22.18 16.72
C GLU A 131 1.80 23.62 16.30
N LYS A 132 0.81 24.22 16.98
CA LYS A 132 0.25 25.53 16.64
C LYS A 132 1.29 26.66 16.66
N SER A 133 2.35 26.54 17.47
CA SER A 133 3.39 27.56 17.57
C SER A 133 4.28 27.65 16.33
N ALA A 134 4.44 26.55 15.58
CA ALA A 134 5.37 26.45 14.46
C ALA A 134 4.95 27.22 13.21
N ARG A 135 3.65 27.53 13.07
CA ARG A 135 3.04 28.28 11.96
C ARG A 135 3.49 27.80 10.57
N PHE A 136 2.67 26.96 9.94
CA PHE A 136 2.91 26.53 8.57
C PHE A 136 2.99 27.70 7.59
N LYS A 137 3.96 27.64 6.68
CA LYS A 137 4.10 28.58 5.57
C LYS A 137 2.88 28.51 4.67
N GLU A 138 2.41 29.68 4.23
CA GLU A 138 1.26 29.77 3.32
C GLU A 138 1.53 29.01 2.01
N GLU A 139 2.75 29.10 1.48
CA GLU A 139 3.18 28.36 0.30
C GLU A 139 2.98 26.84 0.47
N TYR A 140 3.42 26.28 1.60
CA TYR A 140 3.25 24.85 1.90
C TYR A 140 1.77 24.46 2.00
N ILE A 141 0.94 25.31 2.61
CA ILE A 141 -0.51 25.08 2.70
C ILE A 141 -1.13 25.07 1.28
N GLN A 142 -0.78 26.04 0.43
CA GLN A 142 -1.30 26.12 -0.94
C GLN A 142 -0.87 24.93 -1.80
N LEU A 143 0.38 24.50 -1.71
CA LEU A 143 0.87 23.32 -2.41
C LEU A 143 0.19 22.04 -1.89
N SER A 144 -0.04 21.93 -0.58
CA SER A 144 -0.78 20.80 0.01
C SER A 144 -2.21 20.71 -0.53
N LYS A 145 -2.92 21.85 -0.63
CA LYS A 145 -4.25 21.91 -1.27
C LYS A 145 -4.17 21.52 -2.74
N LYS A 146 -3.20 22.07 -3.48
CA LYS A 146 -3.02 21.86 -4.93
C LYS A 146 -2.82 20.38 -5.27
N TYR A 147 -1.96 19.68 -4.53
CA TYR A 147 -1.57 18.30 -4.88
C TYR A 147 -2.41 17.24 -4.18
N TYR A 148 -2.88 17.50 -2.96
CA TYR A 148 -3.47 16.47 -2.10
C TYR A 148 -4.89 16.77 -1.63
N SER A 149 -5.46 17.92 -2.01
CA SER A 149 -6.79 18.36 -1.60
C SER A 149 -6.97 18.36 -0.07
N THR A 150 -5.89 18.57 0.68
CA THR A 150 -5.88 18.60 2.15
C THR A 150 -4.95 19.68 2.67
N GLU A 151 -5.21 20.12 3.89
CA GLU A 151 -4.42 21.13 4.58
C GLU A 151 -3.84 20.56 5.87
N PRO A 152 -2.59 20.93 6.21
CA PRO A 152 -2.06 20.61 7.52
C PRO A 152 -2.92 21.30 8.60
N GLN A 153 -3.09 20.64 9.74
CA GLN A 153 -3.92 21.17 10.81
C GLN A 153 -3.08 21.51 12.04
N ALA A 154 -3.18 22.77 12.49
CA ALA A 154 -2.58 23.20 13.74
C ALA A 154 -3.35 22.64 14.95
N VAL A 155 -2.61 22.09 15.91
CA VAL A 155 -3.10 21.58 17.20
C VAL A 155 -2.13 21.97 18.32
N ASP A 156 -2.58 21.83 19.57
CA ASP A 156 -1.86 22.26 20.76
C ASP A 156 -1.28 21.05 21.49
N PHE A 157 -0.15 20.53 21.04
CA PHE A 157 0.59 19.50 21.73
C PHE A 157 1.34 20.04 22.94
N LEU A 158 1.83 21.28 22.88
CA LEU A 158 2.65 21.87 23.94
C LEU A 158 1.87 22.09 25.24
N GLU A 159 0.71 22.74 25.18
CA GLU A 159 -0.08 23.07 26.37
C GLU A 159 -1.22 22.07 26.63
N CYS A 160 -1.71 21.36 25.60
CA CYS A 160 -2.86 20.47 25.71
C CYS A 160 -2.75 19.16 24.88
N PRO A 161 -1.71 18.32 25.11
CA PRO A 161 -1.45 17.14 24.28
C PRO A 161 -2.61 16.15 24.24
N GLU A 162 -3.26 15.88 25.37
CA GLU A 162 -4.45 15.01 25.41
C GLU A 162 -5.66 15.60 24.66
N GLY A 163 -5.80 16.94 24.66
CA GLY A 163 -6.81 17.63 23.87
C GLY A 163 -6.54 17.48 22.37
N ALA A 164 -5.28 17.64 21.95
CA ALA A 164 -4.83 17.41 20.58
C ALA A 164 -5.08 15.95 20.15
N ARG A 165 -4.69 14.97 20.98
CA ARG A 165 -4.92 13.54 20.73
C ARG A 165 -6.39 13.22 20.48
N LYS A 166 -7.28 13.66 21.37
CA LYS A 166 -8.73 13.44 21.25
C LYS A 166 -9.31 14.10 19.99
N LYS A 167 -8.84 15.29 19.64
CA LYS A 167 -9.24 16.00 18.41
C LYS A 167 -8.82 15.23 17.16
N ILE A 168 -7.61 14.66 17.14
CA ILE A 168 -7.11 13.84 16.03
C ILE A 168 -7.95 12.56 15.90
N ASN A 169 -8.16 11.82 16.99
CA ASN A 169 -8.99 10.60 16.97
C ASN A 169 -10.43 10.88 16.54
N PHE A 170 -11.04 11.97 17.03
CA PHE A 170 -12.38 12.38 16.60
C PHE A 170 -12.43 12.66 15.10
N TRP A 171 -11.42 13.36 14.56
CA TRP A 171 -11.33 13.61 13.12
C TRP A 171 -11.19 12.32 12.32
N VAL A 172 -10.27 11.41 12.70
CA VAL A 172 -10.09 10.11 12.03
C VAL A 172 -11.37 9.28 12.07
N ASN A 173 -12.02 9.20 13.23
CA ASN A 173 -13.28 8.48 13.40
C ASN A 173 -14.38 9.03 12.49
N THR A 174 -14.45 10.35 12.33
CA THR A 174 -15.42 11.01 11.46
C THR A 174 -15.15 10.70 10.00
N GLN A 175 -13.90 10.84 9.54
CA GLN A 175 -13.53 10.56 8.15
C GLN A 175 -13.73 9.08 7.79
N THR A 176 -13.50 8.18 8.74
CA THR A 176 -13.67 6.74 8.54
C THR A 176 -15.07 6.25 8.89
N LYS A 177 -16.05 7.15 9.06
CA LYS A 177 -17.46 6.81 9.36
C LYS A 177 -17.64 5.84 10.54
N GLY A 178 -16.85 6.02 11.60
CA GLY A 178 -16.91 5.20 12.80
C GLY A 178 -16.05 3.94 12.79
N LYS A 179 -15.29 3.68 11.71
CA LYS A 179 -14.52 2.43 11.57
C LYS A 179 -13.20 2.43 12.32
N ILE A 180 -12.59 3.60 12.51
CA ILE A 180 -11.28 3.74 13.18
C ILE A 180 -11.40 4.79 14.29
N PRO A 181 -11.92 4.43 15.47
CA PRO A 181 -12.23 5.40 16.53
C PRO A 181 -11.03 5.89 17.34
N ASN A 182 -9.99 5.06 17.52
CA ASN A 182 -8.88 5.32 18.43
C ASN A 182 -7.53 5.00 17.78
N LEU A 183 -7.15 5.78 16.76
CA LEU A 183 -5.88 5.61 16.06
C LEU A 183 -4.67 5.98 16.94
N LEU A 184 -4.78 7.03 17.74
CA LEU A 184 -3.74 7.49 18.68
C LEU A 184 -4.05 6.99 20.10
N PRO A 185 -3.22 6.10 20.68
CA PRO A 185 -3.42 5.54 22.00
C PRO A 185 -3.07 6.59 23.07
N GLU A 186 -3.53 6.36 24.30
CA GLU A 186 -3.20 7.26 25.41
C GLU A 186 -1.68 7.30 25.63
N GLY A 187 -1.15 8.49 25.89
CA GLY A 187 0.30 8.70 26.03
C GLY A 187 1.10 8.69 24.73
N SER A 188 0.46 8.61 23.56
CA SER A 188 1.16 8.60 22.26
C SER A 188 1.61 9.98 21.76
N VAL A 189 1.19 11.04 22.45
CA VAL A 189 1.58 12.42 22.18
C VAL A 189 1.83 13.12 23.51
N ASP A 190 2.74 14.07 23.51
CA ASP A 190 3.27 14.76 24.68
C ASP A 190 3.64 16.21 24.36
N PRO A 191 4.08 17.03 25.33
CA PRO A 191 4.50 18.41 25.08
C PRO A 191 5.73 18.57 24.17
N GLU A 192 6.49 17.51 23.93
CA GLU A 192 7.62 17.51 22.98
C GLU A 192 7.16 17.26 21.54
N THR A 193 5.96 16.72 21.34
CA THR A 193 5.37 16.47 20.04
C THR A 193 5.27 17.76 19.21
N ARG A 194 5.76 17.71 17.97
CA ARG A 194 5.76 18.82 17.01
C ARG A 194 4.96 18.51 15.75
N MET A 195 4.99 17.27 15.29
CA MET A 195 4.28 16.88 14.07
C MET A 195 3.84 15.42 14.12
N VAL A 196 2.57 15.17 13.86
CA VAL A 196 1.97 13.84 13.79
C VAL A 196 1.33 13.65 12.42
N LEU A 197 1.72 12.58 11.72
CA LEU A 197 1.06 12.17 10.48
C LEU A 197 0.11 11.01 10.78
N VAL A 198 -1.12 11.11 10.27
CA VAL A 198 -2.09 10.01 10.37
C VAL A 198 -2.48 9.52 8.98
N ASN A 199 -2.48 8.20 8.84
CA ASN A 199 -3.00 7.47 7.69
C ASN A 199 -3.92 6.36 8.18
N ALA A 200 -5.22 6.49 7.93
CA ALA A 200 -6.19 5.46 8.26
C ALA A 200 -6.97 5.09 7.00
N VAL A 201 -6.88 3.83 6.57
CA VAL A 201 -7.48 3.37 5.32
C VAL A 201 -8.39 2.17 5.59
N TYR A 202 -9.64 2.26 5.13
CA TYR A 202 -10.62 1.19 5.19
C TYR A 202 -11.04 0.81 3.78
N PHE A 203 -10.97 -0.49 3.48
CA PHE A 203 -11.44 -1.01 2.21
C PHE A 203 -12.56 -2.02 2.40
N LYS A 204 -13.60 -1.84 1.58
CA LYS A 204 -14.67 -2.80 1.38
C LYS A 204 -15.11 -2.77 -0.08
N GLY A 205 -14.69 -3.78 -0.83
CA GLY A 205 -15.11 -4.00 -2.21
C GLY A 205 -16.18 -5.08 -2.31
N ASN A 206 -17.05 -4.96 -3.31
CA ASN A 206 -17.92 -6.05 -3.75
C ASN A 206 -17.18 -6.88 -4.80
N TRP A 207 -17.21 -8.20 -4.69
CA TRP A 207 -16.67 -9.07 -5.74
C TRP A 207 -17.39 -8.85 -7.07
N LYS A 208 -16.67 -8.98 -8.20
CA LYS A 208 -17.29 -9.00 -9.53
C LYS A 208 -18.27 -10.18 -9.66
N THR A 209 -17.82 -11.35 -9.22
CA THR A 209 -18.67 -12.54 -9.03
C THR A 209 -18.72 -12.87 -7.54
N PRO A 210 -19.89 -12.82 -6.89
CA PRO A 210 -20.04 -13.10 -5.46
C PRO A 210 -19.71 -14.55 -5.13
N PHE A 211 -19.21 -14.79 -3.92
CA PHE A 211 -19.03 -16.15 -3.44
C PHE A 211 -20.33 -16.69 -2.87
N HIS A 212 -20.50 -18.01 -2.97
CA HIS A 212 -21.51 -18.71 -2.22
C HIS A 212 -20.97 -19.09 -0.84
N LYS A 213 -21.80 -18.91 0.21
CA LYS A 213 -21.50 -19.54 1.49
C LYS A 213 -21.56 -21.04 1.32
N LYS A 214 -20.49 -21.74 1.64
CA LYS A 214 -20.54 -23.20 1.73
C LYS A 214 -21.38 -23.55 2.96
N LEU A 215 -22.65 -23.90 2.74
CA LEU A 215 -23.70 -24.01 3.76
C LEU A 215 -23.44 -25.07 4.86
N ASN A 216 -22.41 -25.90 4.72
CA ASN A 216 -22.17 -27.05 5.59
C ASN A 216 -20.84 -26.92 6.36
N GLY A 217 -20.90 -26.31 7.55
CA GLY A 217 -19.87 -26.42 8.59
C GLY A 217 -18.66 -25.48 8.48
N LEU A 218 -17.84 -25.51 9.53
CA LEU A 218 -16.55 -24.81 9.60
C LEU A 218 -15.45 -25.66 8.95
N TYR A 219 -14.52 -25.01 8.26
CA TYR A 219 -13.39 -25.67 7.58
C TYR A 219 -12.12 -25.55 8.41
N PRO A 220 -11.25 -26.57 8.44
CA PRO A 220 -9.98 -26.45 9.15
C PRO A 220 -9.00 -25.59 8.36
N PHE A 221 -8.60 -24.44 8.91
CA PHE A 221 -7.44 -23.67 8.47
C PHE A 221 -6.19 -24.17 9.20
N ARG A 222 -5.22 -24.66 8.46
CA ARG A 222 -3.93 -25.18 8.94
C ARG A 222 -3.00 -23.99 9.23
N VAL A 223 -2.95 -23.51 10.47
CA VAL A 223 -2.07 -22.39 10.87
C VAL A 223 -0.59 -22.79 10.77
N ASN A 224 -0.30 -24.05 11.10
CA ASN A 224 0.99 -24.70 10.90
C ASN A 224 0.79 -26.23 10.81
N SER A 225 1.88 -27.00 10.79
CA SER A 225 1.85 -28.47 10.72
C SER A 225 1.05 -29.15 11.84
N THR A 226 0.92 -28.50 13.01
CA THR A 226 0.27 -29.07 14.21
C THR A 226 -1.06 -28.41 14.56
N GLN A 227 -1.24 -27.13 14.26
CA GLN A 227 -2.38 -26.34 14.68
C GLN A 227 -3.38 -26.13 13.55
N ARG A 228 -4.65 -26.44 13.83
CA ARG A 228 -5.77 -26.16 12.94
C ARG A 228 -6.82 -25.32 13.67
N LYS A 229 -7.36 -24.31 12.98
CA LYS A 229 -8.44 -23.46 13.50
C LYS A 229 -9.65 -23.53 12.57
N PRO A 230 -10.89 -23.61 13.09
CA PRO A 230 -12.08 -23.60 12.26
C PRO A 230 -12.33 -22.22 11.65
N VAL A 231 -12.63 -22.15 10.35
CA VAL A 231 -12.97 -20.93 9.62
C VAL A 231 -14.26 -21.07 8.82
N GLN A 232 -14.94 -19.96 8.58
CA GLN A 232 -15.99 -19.91 7.58
C GLN A 232 -15.34 -19.86 6.19
N MET A 233 -15.53 -20.91 5.40
CA MET A 233 -15.02 -20.97 4.02
C MET A 233 -16.10 -20.50 3.05
N MET A 234 -15.72 -19.61 2.14
CA MET A 234 -16.53 -19.17 1.00
C MET A 234 -16.07 -19.94 -0.25
N TYR A 235 -17.01 -20.23 -1.14
CA TYR A 235 -16.80 -21.04 -2.35
C TYR A 235 -17.24 -20.30 -3.60
N LEU A 236 -16.47 -20.42 -4.67
CA LEU A 236 -16.75 -19.87 -5.99
C LEU A 236 -16.29 -20.87 -7.06
N HIS A 237 -17.08 -21.02 -8.11
CA HIS A 237 -16.72 -21.75 -9.33
C HIS A 237 -16.89 -20.78 -10.49
N GLU A 238 -15.79 -20.36 -11.10
CA GLU A 238 -15.81 -19.30 -12.11
C GLU A 238 -14.56 -19.35 -12.99
N LYS A 239 -14.66 -18.78 -14.19
CA LYS A 239 -13.49 -18.55 -15.04
C LYS A 239 -12.64 -17.42 -14.48
N LEU A 240 -11.44 -17.74 -14.01
CA LEU A 240 -10.54 -16.82 -13.34
C LEU A 240 -9.12 -16.96 -13.86
N ASN A 241 -8.35 -15.87 -13.78
CA ASN A 241 -6.91 -15.94 -14.06
C ASN A 241 -6.21 -16.66 -12.91
N ILE A 242 -5.57 -17.78 -13.23
CA ILE A 242 -4.76 -18.58 -12.30
C ILE A 242 -3.40 -18.83 -12.94
N GLY A 243 -2.37 -18.92 -12.10
CA GLY A 243 -1.01 -19.24 -12.51
C GLY A 243 -0.30 -20.08 -11.45
N TYR A 244 0.87 -20.59 -11.82
CA TYR A 244 1.71 -21.37 -10.92
C TYR A 244 3.17 -20.94 -11.04
N ILE A 245 3.78 -20.65 -9.90
CA ILE A 245 5.17 -20.19 -9.79
C ILE A 245 6.03 -21.40 -9.42
N GLU A 246 6.52 -22.12 -10.42
CA GLU A 246 7.28 -23.37 -10.28
C GLU A 246 8.43 -23.28 -9.27
N ASP A 247 9.26 -22.23 -9.37
CA ASP A 247 10.44 -22.04 -8.50
C ASP A 247 10.08 -21.92 -7.01
N LEU A 248 8.86 -21.47 -6.70
CA LEU A 248 8.36 -21.23 -5.35
C LEU A 248 7.28 -22.21 -4.93
N LYS A 249 6.87 -23.13 -5.80
CA LYS A 249 5.74 -24.04 -5.59
C LYS A 249 4.52 -23.33 -5.03
N THR A 250 4.06 -22.31 -5.76
CA THR A 250 3.04 -21.37 -5.28
C THR A 250 2.01 -21.13 -6.37
N GLN A 251 0.73 -21.35 -6.07
CA GLN A 251 -0.38 -20.94 -6.91
C GLN A 251 -0.63 -19.43 -6.74
N ILE A 252 -0.96 -18.75 -7.83
CA ILE A 252 -1.43 -17.35 -7.81
C ILE A 252 -2.82 -17.27 -8.45
N LEU A 253 -3.76 -16.63 -7.77
CA LEU A 253 -5.14 -16.46 -8.22
C LEU A 253 -5.51 -14.97 -8.25
N GLU A 254 -6.12 -14.51 -9.34
CA GLU A 254 -6.76 -13.20 -9.43
C GLU A 254 -8.26 -13.32 -9.14
N LEU A 255 -8.74 -12.56 -8.14
CA LEU A 255 -10.14 -12.42 -7.77
C LEU A 255 -10.59 -10.96 -8.04
N PRO A 256 -11.33 -10.71 -9.13
CA PRO A 256 -11.77 -9.36 -9.46
C PRO A 256 -12.86 -8.85 -8.50
N TYR A 257 -12.72 -7.60 -8.07
CA TYR A 257 -13.81 -6.79 -7.54
C TYR A 257 -14.59 -6.13 -8.68
N VAL A 258 -15.69 -5.46 -8.35
CA VAL A 258 -16.34 -4.54 -9.30
C VAL A 258 -15.36 -3.42 -9.67
N GLU A 259 -15.48 -2.90 -10.89
CA GLU A 259 -14.55 -1.93 -11.51
C GLU A 259 -13.14 -2.51 -11.74
N ASP A 260 -12.11 -1.67 -11.63
CA ASP A 260 -10.73 -1.98 -12.00
C ASP A 260 -9.87 -2.44 -10.83
N VAL A 261 -10.45 -3.08 -9.82
CA VAL A 261 -9.73 -3.56 -8.62
C VAL A 261 -9.73 -5.08 -8.57
N SER A 262 -8.59 -5.71 -8.26
CA SER A 262 -8.48 -7.16 -8.04
C SER A 262 -7.72 -7.47 -6.76
N MET A 263 -8.14 -8.54 -6.07
CA MET A 263 -7.30 -9.22 -5.09
C MET A 263 -6.47 -10.29 -5.79
N PHE A 264 -5.19 -10.34 -5.50
CA PHE A 264 -4.33 -11.46 -5.86
C PHE A 264 -3.99 -12.25 -4.61
N VAL A 265 -4.07 -13.57 -4.68
CA VAL A 265 -3.75 -14.48 -3.58
C VAL A 265 -2.62 -15.41 -4.02
N LEU A 266 -1.55 -15.45 -3.24
CA LEU A 266 -0.38 -16.31 -3.46
C LEU A 266 -0.36 -17.37 -2.37
N LEU A 267 -0.58 -18.62 -2.77
CA LEU A 267 -0.77 -19.76 -1.90
C LEU A 267 0.34 -20.79 -2.19
N PRO A 268 1.32 -20.96 -1.30
CA PRO A 268 2.30 -22.05 -1.39
C PRO A 268 1.61 -23.43 -1.41
N ASP A 269 2.24 -24.46 -1.95
CA ASP A 269 1.65 -25.81 -1.99
C ASP A 269 1.56 -26.46 -0.60
N GLU A 270 2.60 -26.27 0.21
CA GLU A 270 2.80 -27.02 1.45
C GLU A 270 3.21 -26.13 2.62
N ILE A 271 2.74 -26.52 3.80
CA ILE A 271 3.22 -26.05 5.09
C ILE A 271 4.26 -27.05 5.57
N ALA A 272 5.55 -26.66 5.61
CA ALA A 272 6.60 -27.53 6.14
C ALA A 272 6.57 -27.59 7.68
N ASN A 273 7.14 -28.65 8.27
CA ASN A 273 6.99 -29.03 9.68
C ASN A 273 7.11 -27.90 10.74
N VAL A 274 7.93 -26.86 10.51
CA VAL A 274 8.16 -25.75 11.46
C VAL A 274 7.86 -24.37 10.84
N SER A 275 7.39 -24.31 9.60
CA SER A 275 7.26 -23.07 8.84
C SER A 275 5.82 -22.91 8.34
N THR A 276 5.46 -21.68 7.97
CA THR A 276 4.15 -21.35 7.39
C THR A 276 4.04 -21.74 5.90
N GLY A 277 5.17 -22.10 5.27
CA GLY A 277 5.31 -22.27 3.82
C GLY A 277 5.59 -20.96 3.08
N LEU A 278 5.37 -19.82 3.74
CA LEU A 278 5.50 -18.49 3.13
C LEU A 278 6.95 -17.99 3.10
N GLU A 279 7.87 -18.54 3.88
CA GLU A 279 9.17 -17.94 4.13
C GLU A 279 9.98 -17.73 2.85
N LEU A 280 9.96 -18.72 1.94
CA LEU A 280 10.63 -18.62 0.65
C LEU A 280 9.96 -17.58 -0.25
N LEU A 281 8.62 -17.55 -0.27
CA LEU A 281 7.87 -16.55 -1.03
C LEU A 281 8.14 -15.12 -0.52
N GLU A 282 8.16 -14.93 0.80
CA GLU A 282 8.43 -13.65 1.45
C GLU A 282 9.87 -13.15 1.22
N SER A 283 10.86 -14.05 1.21
CA SER A 283 12.25 -13.67 0.94
C SER A 283 12.47 -13.34 -0.54
N GLU A 284 11.88 -14.13 -1.44
CA GLU A 284 12.12 -14.08 -2.87
C GLU A 284 11.26 -13.05 -3.62
N ILE A 285 10.17 -12.55 -3.04
CA ILE A 285 9.32 -11.55 -3.70
C ILE A 285 10.09 -10.24 -3.95
N THR A 286 10.12 -9.81 -5.22
CA THR A 286 10.69 -8.54 -5.69
C THR A 286 9.73 -7.90 -6.68
N TYR A 287 9.94 -6.64 -7.04
CA TYR A 287 9.11 -5.94 -8.02
C TYR A 287 9.06 -6.67 -9.36
N ASP A 288 10.23 -7.03 -9.91
CA ASP A 288 10.31 -7.70 -11.22
C ASP A 288 9.63 -9.07 -11.21
N LYS A 289 9.83 -9.84 -10.13
CA LYS A 289 9.19 -11.13 -9.95
C LYS A 289 7.69 -11.00 -9.80
N LEU A 290 7.22 -10.08 -8.96
CA LEU A 290 5.79 -9.84 -8.77
C LEU A 290 5.12 -9.44 -10.10
N ASN A 291 5.72 -8.52 -10.85
CA ASN A 291 5.23 -8.13 -12.18
C ASN A 291 5.21 -9.29 -13.17
N LYS A 292 6.23 -10.15 -13.16
CA LYS A 292 6.25 -11.38 -13.97
C LYS A 292 5.11 -12.31 -13.56
N TRP A 293 4.93 -12.54 -12.26
CA TRP A 293 3.92 -13.47 -11.74
C TRP A 293 2.49 -13.06 -12.05
N ILE A 294 2.19 -11.75 -12.10
CA ILE A 294 0.86 -11.25 -12.49
C ILE A 294 0.69 -11.00 -13.99
N SER A 295 1.71 -11.29 -14.78
CA SER A 295 1.67 -11.09 -16.23
C SER A 295 0.86 -12.19 -16.93
N LYS A 296 0.46 -11.90 -18.17
CA LYS A 296 -0.18 -12.88 -19.05
C LYS A 296 0.70 -14.08 -19.40
N ASP A 297 2.01 -13.99 -19.16
CA ASP A 297 2.93 -15.10 -19.39
C ASP A 297 2.87 -16.14 -18.26
N THR A 298 2.42 -15.75 -17.07
CA THR A 298 2.30 -16.64 -15.90
C THR A 298 0.85 -17.00 -15.57
N MET A 299 -0.09 -16.08 -15.82
CA MET A 299 -1.51 -16.28 -15.50
C MET A 299 -2.35 -16.47 -16.77
N ALA A 300 -3.22 -17.47 -16.76
CA ALA A 300 -4.17 -17.75 -17.81
C ALA A 300 -5.57 -17.97 -17.22
N GLU A 301 -6.61 -17.64 -18.00
CA GLU A 301 -8.00 -17.88 -17.60
C GLU A 301 -8.30 -19.39 -17.66
N ASP A 302 -8.82 -19.94 -16.57
CA ASP A 302 -9.25 -21.34 -16.46
C ASP A 302 -10.53 -21.44 -15.61
N ASP A 303 -11.22 -22.56 -15.66
CA ASP A 303 -12.43 -22.85 -14.88
C ASP A 303 -12.05 -23.35 -13.48
N VAL A 304 -12.02 -22.43 -12.48
CA VAL A 304 -11.39 -22.68 -11.17
C VAL A 304 -12.45 -22.89 -10.08
N GLU A 305 -12.24 -23.90 -9.24
CA GLU A 305 -12.93 -24.02 -7.95
C GLU A 305 -12.12 -23.33 -6.84
N VAL A 306 -12.65 -22.25 -6.28
CA VAL A 306 -11.99 -21.42 -5.27
C VAL A 306 -12.61 -21.64 -3.89
N TYR A 307 -11.75 -21.86 -2.90
CA TYR A 307 -12.09 -21.88 -1.49
C TYR A 307 -11.24 -20.83 -0.77
N LEU A 308 -11.88 -19.78 -0.25
CA LEU A 308 -11.23 -18.68 0.45
C LEU A 308 -11.86 -18.52 1.85
N PRO A 309 -11.10 -18.28 2.92
CA PRO A 309 -11.69 -18.01 4.23
C PRO A 309 -12.33 -16.62 4.25
N GLN A 310 -13.43 -16.48 4.99
CA GLN A 310 -13.88 -15.15 5.42
C GLN A 310 -12.95 -14.66 6.52
N PHE A 311 -12.48 -13.42 6.42
CA PHE A 311 -11.63 -12.83 7.44
C PHE A 311 -11.76 -11.32 7.50
N LYS A 312 -11.48 -10.77 8.68
CA LYS A 312 -11.30 -9.34 8.89
C LYS A 312 -9.91 -9.12 9.44
N LEU A 313 -9.10 -8.30 8.78
CA LEU A 313 -7.81 -7.85 9.31
C LEU A 313 -7.90 -6.38 9.69
N GLU A 314 -7.38 -6.06 10.85
CA GLU A 314 -7.31 -4.71 11.40
C GLU A 314 -5.94 -4.58 12.07
N GLU A 315 -5.01 -3.98 11.36
CA GLU A 315 -3.62 -3.87 11.78
C GLU A 315 -3.23 -2.41 11.90
N ARG A 316 -2.46 -2.13 12.96
CA ARG A 316 -2.06 -0.78 13.33
C ARG A 316 -0.54 -0.73 13.52
N TYR A 317 0.07 0.29 12.95
CA TYR A 317 1.52 0.51 12.99
C TYR A 317 1.86 1.91 13.47
N GLU A 318 2.85 1.98 14.35
CA GLU A 318 3.57 3.20 14.70
C GLU A 318 4.84 3.24 13.83
N LEU A 319 4.78 3.97 12.72
CA LEU A 319 5.75 3.84 11.63
C LEU A 319 7.11 4.46 11.94
N LYS A 320 7.23 5.28 12.99
CA LYS A 320 8.48 5.96 13.36
C LYS A 320 9.66 5.00 13.51
N SER A 321 9.50 3.95 14.31
CA SER A 321 10.58 2.99 14.54
C SER A 321 10.93 2.26 13.25
N ILE A 322 9.93 1.79 12.51
CA ILE A 322 10.09 1.06 11.24
C ILE A 322 10.84 1.92 10.21
N LEU A 323 10.36 3.14 9.95
CA LEU A 323 10.94 4.03 8.95
C LEU A 323 12.37 4.46 9.31
N ARG A 324 12.66 4.67 10.61
CA ARG A 324 14.04 4.92 11.07
C ARG A 324 14.97 3.76 10.77
N HIS A 325 14.56 2.51 11.03
CA HIS A 325 15.38 1.34 10.70
C HIS A 325 15.53 1.12 9.19
N MET A 326 14.55 1.55 8.40
CA MET A 326 14.65 1.53 6.93
C MET A 326 15.58 2.63 6.39
N GLY A 327 16.04 3.57 7.23
CA GLY A 327 17.04 4.59 6.88
C GLY A 327 16.53 6.04 6.89
N MET A 328 15.28 6.28 7.29
CA MET A 328 14.70 7.61 7.43
C MET A 328 14.88 8.10 8.88
N THR A 329 16.08 8.55 9.23
CA THR A 329 16.42 8.87 10.62
C THR A 329 16.27 10.35 10.96
N GLU A 330 16.69 11.25 10.08
CA GLU A 330 16.72 12.69 10.34
C GLU A 330 15.33 13.29 10.47
N ALA A 331 14.36 12.83 9.66
CA ALA A 331 12.98 13.30 9.72
C ALA A 331 12.36 13.18 11.12
N PHE A 332 12.80 12.19 11.92
CA PHE A 332 12.31 11.92 13.27
C PHE A 332 13.23 12.45 14.38
N ASN A 333 14.24 13.25 14.03
CA ASN A 333 15.22 13.79 14.95
C ASN A 333 15.10 15.31 15.06
N MET A 334 14.79 15.82 16.25
CA MET A 334 14.62 17.25 16.52
C MET A 334 15.81 18.12 16.07
N GLY A 335 17.05 17.64 16.19
CA GLY A 335 18.25 18.41 15.87
C GLY A 335 18.75 18.27 14.43
N GLN A 336 18.18 17.36 13.65
CA GLN A 336 18.64 17.05 12.29
C GLN A 336 17.55 17.24 11.24
N ALA A 337 16.28 17.13 11.63
CA ALA A 337 15.15 17.31 10.72
C ALA A 337 15.22 18.69 10.05
N ASN A 338 15.10 18.67 8.72
CA ASN A 338 15.04 19.88 7.93
C ASN A 338 13.68 19.95 7.22
N PHE A 339 12.75 20.65 7.87
CA PHE A 339 11.41 20.95 7.37
C PHE A 339 11.23 22.47 7.14
N LEU A 340 12.28 23.15 6.69
CA LEU A 340 12.25 24.55 6.28
C LEU A 340 11.25 24.82 5.15
N GLY A 341 10.84 23.80 4.38
CA GLY A 341 9.75 23.93 3.42
C GLY A 341 8.38 24.12 4.09
N MET A 342 8.21 23.71 5.34
CA MET A 342 6.93 23.77 6.07
C MET A 342 6.81 24.96 7.03
N SER A 343 7.89 25.34 7.70
CA SER A 343 7.90 26.37 8.76
C SER A 343 9.13 27.27 8.63
N GLU A 344 9.05 28.51 9.10
CA GLU A 344 10.20 29.44 9.06
C GLU A 344 11.26 29.11 10.12
N GLY A 345 10.84 28.62 11.29
CA GLY A 345 11.72 28.37 12.43
C GLY A 345 12.52 27.07 12.38
N ASN A 346 12.25 26.19 11.40
CA ASN A 346 12.72 24.79 11.38
C ASN A 346 12.52 24.06 12.73
N ASP A 347 11.43 24.37 13.41
CA ASP A 347 11.08 23.84 14.73
C ASP A 347 10.18 22.59 14.64
N LEU A 348 9.92 22.15 13.41
CA LEU A 348 9.20 20.92 13.11
C LEU A 348 10.16 19.75 12.93
N TYR A 349 9.79 18.62 13.49
CA TYR A 349 10.29 17.30 13.15
C TYR A 349 9.11 16.32 13.21
N LEU A 350 9.18 15.23 12.46
CA LEU A 350 8.15 14.21 12.47
C LEU A 350 8.21 13.44 13.79
N SER A 351 7.32 13.77 14.71
CA SER A 351 7.31 13.18 16.05
C SER A 351 6.77 11.76 15.99
N GLU A 352 5.62 11.56 15.36
CA GLU A 352 4.99 10.25 15.22
C GLU A 352 4.26 10.10 13.87
N VAL A 353 4.13 8.85 13.43
CA VAL A 353 3.37 8.48 12.24
C VAL A 353 2.52 7.27 12.56
N PHE A 354 1.20 7.43 12.49
CA PHE A 354 0.25 6.35 12.75
C PHE A 354 -0.38 5.86 11.46
N HIS A 355 -0.27 4.57 11.22
CA HIS A 355 -0.94 3.87 10.14
C HIS A 355 -1.93 2.85 10.70
N GLN A 356 -3.16 2.83 10.19
CA GLN A 356 -4.09 1.73 10.40
C GLN A 356 -4.75 1.35 9.09
N ALA A 357 -4.74 0.05 8.80
CA ALA A 357 -5.42 -0.52 7.65
C ALA A 357 -6.47 -1.53 8.12
N THR A 358 -7.63 -1.52 7.48
CA THR A 358 -8.69 -2.50 7.78
C THR A 358 -9.31 -3.02 6.50
N VAL A 359 -9.45 -4.34 6.43
CA VAL A 359 -10.14 -5.05 5.34
C VAL A 359 -11.14 -6.05 5.92
N ASP A 360 -12.28 -6.17 5.25
CA ASP A 360 -13.34 -7.13 5.56
C ASP A 360 -13.61 -7.96 4.30
N VAL A 361 -13.13 -9.20 4.31
CA VAL A 361 -13.27 -10.17 3.22
C VAL A 361 -14.41 -11.13 3.56
N ASN A 362 -15.50 -11.01 2.82
CA ASN A 362 -16.71 -11.82 3.02
C ASN A 362 -17.33 -12.23 1.67
N ASP A 363 -18.47 -12.92 1.72
CA ASP A 363 -19.15 -13.49 0.56
C ASP A 363 -19.87 -12.48 -0.34
N LYS A 364 -19.95 -11.20 0.03
CA LYS A 364 -20.81 -10.24 -0.66
C LYS A 364 -20.22 -9.72 -1.98
N GLY A 365 -21.04 -9.88 -3.03
CA GLY A 365 -21.18 -9.08 -4.25
C GLY A 365 -22.65 -9.22 -4.68
N THR A 366 -23.18 -8.34 -5.54
CA THR A 366 -24.61 -8.28 -5.92
C THR A 366 -25.20 -9.66 -6.17
N GLU A 367 -26.29 -9.95 -5.47
CA GLU A 367 -27.05 -11.22 -5.48
C GLU A 367 -27.04 -11.85 -6.87
N ALA A 368 -26.15 -12.84 -7.07
CA ALA A 368 -26.14 -13.63 -8.29
C ALA A 368 -27.52 -14.27 -8.37
N THR A 369 -28.30 -13.83 -9.35
CA THR A 369 -29.65 -14.29 -9.57
C THR A 369 -29.57 -15.79 -9.81
N ALA A 370 -30.03 -16.55 -8.82
CA ALA A 370 -30.27 -17.97 -8.99
C ALA A 370 -31.29 -18.12 -10.13
N GLY A 371 -30.80 -18.42 -11.32
CA GLY A 371 -31.66 -18.54 -12.48
C GLY A 371 -30.89 -18.51 -13.78
N THR A 372 -30.19 -19.59 -14.11
CA THR A 372 -30.47 -20.40 -15.31
C THR A 372 -29.39 -21.46 -15.51
N GLY A 373 -29.82 -22.72 -15.57
CA GLY A 373 -29.12 -23.78 -16.28
C GLY A 373 -27.76 -24.17 -15.71
N ALA A 374 -27.77 -25.10 -14.75
CA ALA A 374 -26.72 -26.11 -14.71
C ALA A 374 -26.73 -26.85 -16.06
N ILE A 375 -26.00 -26.31 -17.05
CA ILE A 375 -25.58 -27.08 -18.20
C ILE A 375 -24.53 -28.02 -17.63
N MET A 376 -24.96 -29.23 -17.26
CA MET A 376 -24.08 -30.36 -17.08
C MET A 376 -23.43 -30.65 -18.43
N SER A 377 -22.40 -29.89 -18.78
CA SER A 377 -21.51 -30.21 -19.87
C SER A 377 -20.75 -31.48 -19.51
N GLY A 378 -20.80 -32.42 -20.45
CA GLY A 378 -20.21 -33.74 -20.49
C GLY A 378 -19.11 -34.06 -19.48
N ARG A 379 -19.24 -35.26 -18.89
CA ARG A 379 -18.15 -35.97 -18.25
C ARG A 379 -16.95 -36.08 -19.20
N THR A 380 -15.94 -35.25 -18.99
CA THR A 380 -14.55 -35.50 -19.39
C THR A 380 -13.63 -35.25 -18.20
N GLY A 381 -13.58 -36.23 -17.29
CA GLY A 381 -12.38 -36.74 -16.61
C GLY A 381 -11.42 -35.86 -15.79
N HIS A 382 -11.42 -34.53 -15.88
CA HIS A 382 -10.55 -33.67 -15.08
C HIS A 382 -11.37 -32.47 -14.61
N GLY A 383 -11.74 -32.43 -13.33
CA GLY A 383 -12.21 -31.19 -12.72
C GLY A 383 -11.13 -30.12 -12.91
N GLY A 384 -11.53 -28.88 -13.17
CA GLY A 384 -10.59 -27.77 -13.33
C GLY A 384 -9.71 -27.56 -12.10
N PRO A 385 -8.71 -26.67 -12.17
CA PRO A 385 -7.80 -26.44 -11.05
C PRO A 385 -8.57 -26.02 -9.79
N GLN A 386 -8.14 -26.53 -8.65
CA GLN A 386 -8.65 -26.11 -7.34
C GLN A 386 -7.67 -25.12 -6.71
N PHE A 387 -8.20 -24.06 -6.11
CA PHE A 387 -7.46 -23.12 -5.28
C PHE A 387 -8.04 -23.14 -3.87
N VAL A 388 -7.32 -23.77 -2.93
CA VAL A 388 -7.83 -24.04 -1.57
C VAL A 388 -6.99 -23.28 -0.54
N ALA A 389 -7.38 -22.06 -0.21
CA ALA A 389 -6.68 -21.21 0.74
C ALA A 389 -6.97 -21.60 2.21
N ASP A 390 -6.66 -22.83 2.59
CA ASP A 390 -6.86 -23.40 3.92
C ASP A 390 -5.62 -23.30 4.82
N HIS A 391 -4.63 -22.49 4.45
CA HIS A 391 -3.37 -22.31 5.17
C HIS A 391 -2.72 -20.96 4.82
N PRO A 392 -1.62 -20.53 5.49
CA PRO A 392 -1.08 -19.19 5.32
C PRO A 392 -0.83 -18.80 3.87
N PHE A 393 -1.27 -17.61 3.49
CA PHE A 393 -1.09 -17.04 2.16
C PHE A 393 -0.70 -15.57 2.21
N LEU A 394 -0.04 -15.09 1.15
CA LEU A 394 0.09 -13.66 0.88
C LEU A 394 -1.07 -13.21 0.00
N PHE A 395 -1.48 -11.97 0.17
CA PHE A 395 -2.42 -11.35 -0.74
C PHE A 395 -2.14 -9.86 -0.91
N PHE A 396 -2.59 -9.31 -2.02
CA PHE A 396 -2.59 -7.87 -2.22
C PHE A 396 -3.79 -7.45 -3.05
N ILE A 397 -4.22 -6.21 -2.84
CA ILE A 397 -5.34 -5.60 -3.58
C ILE A 397 -4.75 -4.51 -4.45
N MET A 398 -4.99 -4.59 -5.75
CA MET A 398 -4.40 -3.72 -6.76
C MET A 398 -5.46 -3.06 -7.63
N HIS A 399 -5.28 -1.78 -7.91
CA HIS A 399 -5.99 -1.09 -8.98
C HIS A 399 -5.29 -1.35 -10.31
N LYS A 400 -5.96 -2.05 -11.22
CA LYS A 400 -5.41 -2.62 -12.45
C LYS A 400 -4.97 -1.56 -13.46
N ILE A 401 -5.70 -0.45 -13.57
CA ILE A 401 -5.36 0.63 -14.50
C ILE A 401 -4.05 1.31 -14.10
N THR A 402 -3.92 1.68 -12.82
CA THR A 402 -2.73 2.39 -12.33
C THR A 402 -1.64 1.45 -11.81
N LYS A 403 -1.89 0.13 -11.84
CA LYS A 403 -1.05 -0.93 -11.26
C LYS A 403 -0.65 -0.67 -9.80
N THR A 404 -1.46 0.12 -9.08
CA THR A 404 -1.13 0.55 -7.72
C THR A 404 -1.63 -0.47 -6.72
N ILE A 405 -0.73 -0.99 -5.88
CA ILE A 405 -1.10 -1.81 -4.74
C ILE A 405 -1.72 -0.91 -3.67
N PHE A 406 -3.02 -1.10 -3.42
CA PHE A 406 -3.73 -0.42 -2.33
C PHE A 406 -3.42 -1.06 -1.00
N PHE A 407 -3.38 -2.39 -0.95
CA PHE A 407 -3.15 -3.14 0.28
C PHE A 407 -2.25 -4.34 0.02
N PHE A 408 -1.42 -4.66 1.01
CA PHE A 408 -0.59 -5.85 1.01
C PHE A 408 -0.73 -6.54 2.36
N GLY A 409 -0.82 -7.87 2.37
CA GLY A 409 -1.03 -8.60 3.60
C GLY A 409 -0.56 -10.05 3.57
N ARG A 410 -0.42 -10.56 4.78
CA ARG A 410 -0.20 -11.96 5.11
C ARG A 410 -1.33 -12.40 6.00
N PHE A 411 -2.05 -13.43 5.59
CA PHE A 411 -3.06 -14.08 6.41
C PHE A 411 -2.51 -15.44 6.86
N ALA A 412 -2.11 -15.54 8.13
CA ALA A 412 -1.51 -16.74 8.70
C ALA A 412 -2.36 -17.34 9.84
N SER A 413 -3.25 -16.57 10.45
CA SER A 413 -4.11 -17.02 11.55
C SER A 413 -5.50 -16.39 11.44
N PRO A 414 -6.58 -17.18 11.35
CA PRO A 414 -7.94 -16.69 11.47
C PRO A 414 -8.32 -16.31 12.90
#